data_AF-A0AAW6WWA0-F1
#
_entry.id   AF-A0AAW6WWA0-F1
#
_cell.length_a   1.000
_cell.length_b   1.000
_cell.length_c   1.000
_cell.angle_alpha   90.00
_cell.angle_beta   90.00
_cell.angle_gamma   90.00
#
_symmetry.space_group_name_H-M   'P 1'
#
loop_
_entity.id
_entity.type
_entity.pdbx_description
1 polymer ?
#
loop_
_entity_poly.entity_id
_entity_poly.type
_entity_poly.pdbx_seq_one_letter_code
_entity_poly.pdbx_strand_id
1 'polypeptide(L)'
;MGIILFKIAKANFSVPFAPGSLGFEGHNPDLLAQFCVSEGWTGDLSSGIIKLGQWSTMLHGLSSSECGLLSLMHCYDPHDRARILDLFEQAATANSSFCYSTTTLGTGGHRQPVFCVGESVAADKQRAGSMVGVFLFPRFKLEPGSQLATRQ
;
A
#
# COMPACT_ATOMS: atom_id res chain seq x y z
N MET A 1 -16.49 -14.50 0.95
CA MET A 1 -16.21 -13.05 0.96
C MET A 1 -14.97 -12.80 1.79
N GLY A 2 -13.88 -12.34 1.17
CA GLY A 2 -12.77 -11.76 1.92
C GLY A 2 -13.15 -10.35 2.37
N ILE A 3 -12.87 -10.00 3.62
CA ILE A 3 -13.04 -8.63 4.11
C ILE A 3 -11.93 -7.78 3.48
N ILE A 4 -12.30 -6.75 2.73
CA ILE A 4 -11.35 -5.77 2.19
C ILE A 4 -11.17 -4.66 3.23
N LEU A 5 -9.93 -4.41 3.63
CA LEU A 5 -9.56 -3.44 4.65
C LEU A 5 -9.32 -2.06 4.01
N PHE A 6 -9.94 -1.02 4.55
CA PHE A 6 -9.61 0.38 4.30
C PHE A 6 -9.67 1.12 5.63
N LYS A 7 -8.55 1.64 6.10
CA LYS A 7 -8.50 2.40 7.36
C LYS A 7 -7.54 3.56 7.24
N ILE A 8 -7.96 4.71 7.74
CA ILE A 8 -7.13 5.88 7.97
C ILE A 8 -7.40 6.41 9.37
N ALA A 9 -6.35 6.86 10.05
CA ALA A 9 -6.44 7.51 11.34
C ALA A 9 -5.48 8.69 11.38
N LYS A 10 -5.89 9.77 12.04
CA LYS A 10 -5.01 10.89 12.31
C LYS A 10 -3.80 10.40 13.12
N ALA A 11 -2.61 10.65 12.62
CA ALA A 11 -1.37 10.21 13.25
C ALA A 11 -0.93 11.21 14.31
N ASN A 12 -0.86 10.75 15.56
CA ASN A 12 -0.08 11.41 16.59
C ASN A 12 1.27 10.68 16.64
N PHE A 13 2.29 11.22 15.97
CA PHE A 13 3.63 10.60 15.82
C PHE A 13 4.38 10.32 17.14
N SER A 14 3.79 10.63 18.30
CA SER A 14 4.47 10.57 19.58
C SER A 14 4.57 9.17 20.20
N VAL A 15 3.77 8.17 19.80
CA VAL A 15 3.85 6.81 20.38
C VAL A 15 3.39 5.72 19.40
N PRO A 16 4.21 4.68 19.11
CA PRO A 16 3.75 3.48 18.41
C PRO A 16 2.60 2.81 19.15
N PHE A 17 1.62 2.25 18.43
CA PHE A 17 0.48 1.55 19.06
C PHE A 17 0.92 0.42 20.01
N ALA A 18 2.01 -0.28 19.66
CA ALA A 18 2.69 -1.24 20.51
C ALA A 18 4.06 -0.67 20.93
N PRO A 19 4.19 -0.07 22.13
CA PRO A 19 5.46 0.45 22.62
C PRO A 19 6.56 -0.63 22.60
N GLY A 20 7.77 -0.27 22.19
CA GLY A 20 8.91 -1.19 22.08
C GLY A 20 8.92 -2.11 20.86
N SER A 21 7.82 -2.17 20.07
CA SER A 21 7.76 -3.00 18.86
C SER A 21 8.84 -2.66 17.83
N LEU A 22 9.24 -1.39 17.71
CA LEU A 22 10.31 -0.97 16.78
C LEU A 22 11.69 -1.50 17.16
N GLY A 23 11.93 -1.76 18.45
CA GLY A 23 13.21 -2.28 18.97
C GLY A 23 13.16 -3.77 19.35
N PHE A 24 12.08 -4.48 19.02
CA PHE A 24 11.90 -5.87 19.40
C PHE A 24 12.88 -6.79 18.64
N GLU A 25 13.77 -7.49 19.35
CA GLU A 25 14.73 -8.46 18.78
C GLU A 25 14.10 -9.71 18.13
N GLY A 26 12.78 -9.76 17.96
CA GLY A 26 12.07 -10.82 17.23
C GLY A 26 11.70 -10.47 15.79
N HIS A 27 12.16 -9.33 15.25
CA HIS A 27 11.99 -9.02 13.83
C HIS A 27 12.80 -10.00 12.98
N ASN A 28 12.09 -10.90 12.28
CA ASN A 28 12.69 -11.86 11.36
C ASN A 28 12.32 -11.48 9.91
N PRO A 29 13.16 -10.71 9.20
CA PRO A 29 12.87 -10.31 7.82
C PRO A 29 12.82 -11.51 6.87
N ASP A 30 13.58 -12.57 7.15
CA ASP A 30 13.58 -13.80 6.34
C ASP A 30 12.23 -14.52 6.44
N LEU A 31 11.60 -14.49 7.62
CA LEU A 31 10.26 -15.05 7.80
C LEU A 31 9.22 -14.28 6.97
N LEU A 32 9.27 -12.95 6.96
CA LEU A 32 8.37 -12.14 6.12
C LEU A 32 8.59 -12.42 4.63
N ALA A 33 9.86 -12.53 4.20
CA ALA A 33 10.22 -12.79 2.82
C ALA A 33 9.73 -14.15 2.29
N GLN A 34 9.53 -15.14 3.17
CA GLN A 34 8.95 -16.45 2.83
C GLN A 34 7.48 -16.34 2.39
N PHE A 35 6.70 -15.45 3.01
CA PHE A 35 5.27 -15.32 2.75
C PHE A 35 4.93 -14.21 1.77
N CYS A 36 5.72 -13.14 1.76
CA CYS A 36 5.43 -11.92 1.02
C CYS A 36 6.67 -11.41 0.28
N VAL A 37 6.43 -10.73 -0.84
CA VAL A 37 7.33 -9.69 -1.32
C VAL A 37 6.93 -8.40 -0.61
N SER A 38 7.85 -7.77 0.11
CA SER A 38 7.62 -6.48 0.79
C SER A 38 8.56 -5.42 0.24
N GLU A 39 8.04 -4.25 -0.10
CA GLU A 39 8.87 -3.18 -0.67
C GLU A 39 8.32 -1.79 -0.34
N GLY A 40 9.23 -0.87 -0.06
CA GLY A 40 8.90 0.52 0.27
C GLY A 40 8.53 1.35 -0.95
N TRP A 41 7.74 2.39 -0.72
CA TRP A 41 7.39 3.41 -1.70
C TRP A 41 7.34 4.80 -1.05
N THR A 42 7.48 5.83 -1.86
CA THR A 42 7.37 7.24 -1.41
C THR A 42 6.49 8.04 -2.35
N GLY A 43 5.63 8.90 -1.84
CA GLY A 43 4.82 9.84 -2.60
C GLY A 43 5.23 11.28 -2.27
N ASP A 44 5.54 12.08 -3.28
CA ASP A 44 5.83 13.50 -3.12
C ASP A 44 4.54 14.31 -3.40
N LEU A 45 4.06 15.07 -2.41
CA LEU A 45 2.79 15.80 -2.54
C LEU A 45 2.90 17.06 -3.42
N SER A 46 4.11 17.57 -3.65
CA SER A 46 4.30 18.74 -4.51
C SER A 46 4.20 18.42 -6.00
N SER A 47 4.74 17.26 -6.38
CA SER A 47 4.79 16.77 -7.76
C SER A 47 3.67 15.79 -8.08
N GLY A 48 3.06 15.18 -7.06
CA GLY A 48 2.08 14.10 -7.22
C GLY A 48 2.71 12.78 -7.71
N ILE A 49 4.04 12.67 -7.66
CA ILE A 49 4.79 11.49 -8.12
C ILE A 49 4.91 10.48 -6.98
N ILE A 50 4.55 9.23 -7.28
CA ILE A 50 4.81 8.07 -6.45
C ILE A 50 6.03 7.33 -7.03
N LYS A 51 7.02 7.09 -6.18
CA LYS A 51 8.21 6.30 -6.47
C LYS A 51 8.08 4.92 -5.84
N LEU A 52 8.22 3.92 -6.68
CA LEU A 52 8.11 2.49 -6.38
C LEU A 52 9.49 1.84 -6.50
N GLY A 53 9.73 0.80 -5.73
CA GLY A 53 10.84 -0.09 -6.01
C GLY A 53 10.54 -1.05 -7.18
N GLN A 54 11.55 -1.83 -7.56
CA GLN A 54 11.50 -2.69 -8.74
C GLN A 54 10.39 -3.75 -8.63
N TRP A 55 10.20 -4.33 -7.45
CA TRP A 55 9.19 -5.37 -7.26
C TRP A 55 7.78 -4.82 -7.34
N SER A 56 7.53 -3.67 -6.71
CA SER A 56 6.25 -2.99 -6.72
C SER A 56 5.89 -2.53 -8.13
N THR A 57 6.85 -2.00 -8.90
CA THR A 57 6.63 -1.68 -10.32
C THR A 57 6.20 -2.92 -11.10
N MET A 58 6.94 -4.02 -10.96
CA MET A 58 6.64 -5.27 -11.66
C MET A 58 5.28 -5.86 -11.26
N LEU A 59 4.97 -5.93 -9.96
CA LEU A 59 3.77 -6.58 -9.43
C LEU A 59 2.49 -5.74 -9.61
N HIS A 60 2.63 -4.44 -9.83
CA HIS A 60 1.56 -3.57 -10.32
C HIS A 60 1.44 -3.56 -11.85
N GLY A 61 2.37 -4.18 -12.58
CA GLY A 61 2.37 -4.19 -14.05
C GLY A 61 2.68 -2.83 -14.68
N LEU A 62 3.40 -1.97 -13.95
CA LEU A 62 3.80 -0.64 -14.41
C LEU A 62 5.10 -0.72 -15.21
N SER A 63 5.27 0.18 -16.18
CA SER A 63 6.48 0.28 -17.01
C SER A 63 7.58 1.14 -16.39
N SER A 64 7.26 1.90 -15.33
CA SER A 64 8.14 2.87 -14.69
C SER A 64 8.08 2.74 -13.17
N SER A 65 9.21 2.99 -12.51
CA SER A 65 9.30 3.14 -11.05
C SER A 65 8.70 4.44 -10.53
N GLU A 66 8.48 5.41 -11.40
CA GLU A 66 7.79 6.66 -11.06
C GLU A 66 6.45 6.71 -11.80
N CYS A 67 5.36 6.94 -11.06
CA CYS A 67 4.01 7.05 -11.62
C CYS A 67 3.14 8.01 -10.81
N GLY A 68 2.05 8.49 -11.40
CA GLY A 68 1.03 9.24 -10.66
C GLY A 68 0.09 8.30 -9.89
N LEU A 69 -0.65 8.85 -8.92
CA LEU A 69 -1.64 8.09 -8.14
C LEU A 69 -2.70 7.42 -9.04
N LEU A 70 -3.16 8.10 -10.09
CA LEU A 70 -4.14 7.53 -11.03
C LEU A 70 -3.59 6.32 -11.79
N SER A 71 -2.33 6.36 -12.21
CA SER A 71 -1.66 5.22 -12.85
C SER A 71 -1.62 4.02 -11.92
N LEU A 72 -1.34 4.23 -10.63
CA LEU A 72 -1.39 3.18 -9.61
C LEU A 72 -2.83 2.64 -9.41
N MET A 73 -3.85 3.51 -9.38
CA MET A 73 -5.24 3.08 -9.25
C MET A 73 -5.70 2.19 -10.41
N HIS A 74 -5.20 2.43 -11.62
CA HIS A 74 -5.53 1.59 -12.77
C HIS A 74 -5.07 0.14 -12.62
N CYS A 75 -4.06 -0.12 -11.78
CA CYS A 75 -3.60 -1.46 -11.47
C CYS A 75 -4.56 -2.22 -10.55
N TYR A 76 -5.43 -1.53 -9.80
CA TYR A 76 -6.28 -2.12 -8.77
C TYR A 76 -7.68 -2.49 -9.25
N ASP A 77 -8.36 -3.34 -8.45
CA ASP A 77 -9.77 -3.69 -8.62
C ASP A 77 -10.62 -2.42 -8.72
N PRO A 78 -11.43 -2.25 -9.79
CA PRO A 78 -12.27 -1.08 -9.99
C PRO A 78 -13.19 -0.74 -8.80
N HIS A 79 -13.63 -1.74 -8.04
CA HIS A 79 -14.52 -1.54 -6.89
C HIS A 79 -13.82 -0.90 -5.68
N ASP A 80 -12.49 -0.94 -5.63
CA ASP A 80 -11.69 -0.43 -4.52
C ASP A 80 -11.11 0.96 -4.78
N ARG A 81 -10.92 1.34 -6.05
CA ARG A 81 -10.23 2.56 -6.47
C ARG A 81 -10.73 3.82 -5.78
N ALA A 82 -12.05 4.02 -5.73
CA ALA A 82 -12.64 5.22 -5.13
C ALA A 82 -12.30 5.35 -3.64
N ARG A 83 -12.34 4.23 -2.90
CA ARG A 83 -12.02 4.22 -1.47
C ARG A 83 -10.53 4.43 -1.22
N ILE A 84 -9.67 3.88 -2.07
CA ILE A 84 -8.22 4.08 -1.98
C ILE A 84 -7.86 5.53 -2.31
N LEU A 85 -8.48 6.12 -3.32
CA LEU A 85 -8.28 7.54 -3.67
C LEU A 85 -8.65 8.47 -2.51
N ASP A 86 -9.84 8.30 -1.94
CA ASP A 86 -10.30 9.05 -0.77
C ASP A 86 -9.30 8.94 0.40
N LEU A 87 -8.74 7.75 0.59
CA LEU A 87 -7.68 7.48 1.56
C LEU A 87 -6.42 8.34 1.33
N PHE A 88 -5.94 8.40 0.09
CA PHE A 88 -4.79 9.22 -0.28
C PHE A 88 -5.11 10.73 -0.20
N GLU A 89 -6.32 11.15 -0.55
CA GLU A 89 -6.75 12.56 -0.42
C GLU A 89 -6.77 13.02 1.05
N GLN A 90 -7.33 12.20 1.93
CA GLN A 90 -7.31 12.46 3.37
C GLN A 90 -5.88 12.47 3.93
N ALA A 91 -5.04 11.52 3.53
CA ALA A 91 -3.64 11.49 3.93
C ALA A 91 -2.85 12.70 3.40
N ALA A 92 -3.21 13.28 2.25
CA ALA A 92 -2.51 14.43 1.68
C ALA A 92 -2.83 15.74 2.44
N THR A 93 -3.97 15.79 3.13
CA THR A 93 -4.46 16.99 3.81
C THR A 93 -4.23 16.98 5.31
N ALA A 94 -4.00 15.81 5.91
CA ALA A 94 -3.75 15.67 7.33
C ALA A 94 -2.68 14.60 7.62
N ASN A 95 -1.85 14.85 8.63
CA ASN A 95 -0.93 13.86 9.18
C ASN A 95 -1.70 12.62 9.60
N SER A 96 -1.55 11.53 8.85
CA SER A 96 -2.37 10.34 8.99
C SER A 96 -1.53 9.09 8.78
N SER A 97 -1.91 8.01 9.47
CA SER A 97 -1.47 6.66 9.16
C SER A 97 -2.63 5.93 8.52
N PHE A 98 -2.35 5.11 7.53
CA PHE A 98 -3.36 4.39 6.79
C PHE A 98 -2.94 2.97 6.43
N CYS A 99 -3.94 2.14 6.18
CA CYS A 99 -3.75 0.86 5.53
C CYS A 99 -4.93 0.52 4.63
N TYR A 100 -4.63 -0.20 3.55
CA TYR A 100 -5.64 -0.80 2.70
C TYR A 100 -5.21 -2.16 2.17
N SER A 101 -6.18 -2.93 1.70
CA SER A 101 -5.95 -4.13 0.91
C SER A 101 -6.73 -4.03 -0.40
N THR A 102 -6.19 -4.54 -1.49
CA THR A 102 -6.90 -4.70 -2.75
C THR A 102 -6.26 -5.83 -3.56
N THR A 103 -6.53 -5.88 -4.85
CA THR A 103 -5.98 -6.86 -5.77
C THR A 103 -5.45 -6.15 -7.01
N THR A 104 -4.23 -6.46 -7.43
CA THR A 104 -3.74 -6.03 -8.74
C THR A 104 -4.29 -6.93 -9.84
N LEU A 105 -4.58 -6.33 -10.99
CA LEU A 105 -5.01 -7.02 -12.20
C LEU A 105 -3.76 -7.48 -12.95
N GLY A 106 -3.38 -8.74 -12.75
CA GLY A 106 -2.22 -9.33 -13.42
C GLY A 106 -2.51 -9.69 -14.88
N THR A 107 -1.44 -9.90 -15.65
CA THR A 107 -1.53 -10.43 -17.02
C THR A 107 -2.15 -11.83 -17.02
N GLY A 108 -3.06 -12.11 -17.96
CA GLY A 108 -3.72 -13.42 -18.06
C GLY A 108 -4.91 -13.63 -17.11
N GLY A 109 -5.45 -12.56 -16.51
CA GLY A 109 -6.66 -12.63 -15.67
C GLY A 109 -6.41 -13.11 -14.24
N HIS A 110 -5.17 -13.47 -13.91
CA HIS A 110 -4.76 -13.75 -12.55
C HIS A 110 -4.78 -12.48 -11.70
N ARG A 111 -5.14 -12.66 -10.44
CA ARG A 111 -5.37 -11.58 -9.49
C ARG A 111 -4.39 -11.72 -8.33
N GLN A 112 -3.61 -10.67 -8.05
CA GLN A 112 -2.58 -10.71 -7.00
C GLN A 112 -3.00 -9.82 -5.84
N PRO A 113 -3.23 -10.37 -4.62
CA PRO A 113 -3.51 -9.56 -3.46
C PRO A 113 -2.36 -8.59 -3.16
N VAL A 114 -2.71 -7.39 -2.71
CA VAL A 114 -1.76 -6.39 -2.24
C VAL A 114 -2.30 -5.76 -0.96
N PHE A 115 -1.42 -5.60 0.02
CA PHE A 115 -1.67 -4.79 1.21
C PHE A 115 -0.74 -3.59 1.17
N CYS A 116 -1.24 -2.45 1.60
CA CYS A 116 -0.45 -1.24 1.76
C CYS A 116 -0.63 -0.72 3.18
N VAL A 117 0.48 -0.36 3.80
CA VAL A 117 0.50 0.42 5.04
C VAL A 117 1.37 1.64 4.76
N GLY A 118 0.88 2.82 5.12
CA GLY A 118 1.62 4.05 4.89
C GLY A 118 1.26 5.12 5.90
N GLU A 119 2.02 6.19 5.83
CA GLU A 119 1.78 7.39 6.62
C GLU A 119 2.18 8.64 5.85
N SER A 120 1.51 9.74 6.19
CA SER A 120 1.88 11.07 5.73
C SER A 120 3.06 11.58 6.57
N VAL A 121 4.05 12.15 5.91
CA VAL A 121 5.14 12.88 6.52
C VAL A 121 4.82 14.37 6.39
N ALA A 122 4.69 15.04 7.53
CA ALA A 122 4.33 16.45 7.58
C ALA A 122 5.30 17.31 6.78
N ALA A 123 4.77 18.31 6.08
CA ALA A 123 5.59 19.35 5.47
C ALA A 123 6.38 20.10 6.56
N ASP A 124 7.62 20.47 6.26
CA ASP A 124 8.42 21.36 7.09
C ASP A 124 8.67 22.70 6.38
N LYS A 125 9.45 23.60 6.99
CA LYS A 125 9.72 24.94 6.41
C LYS A 125 10.45 24.91 5.06
N GLN A 126 11.01 23.76 4.66
CA GLN A 126 11.89 23.62 3.50
C GLN A 126 11.39 22.57 2.49
N ARG A 127 10.49 21.66 2.90
CA ARG A 127 10.00 20.55 2.07
C ARG A 127 8.49 20.47 2.11
N ALA A 128 7.90 20.30 0.93
CA ALA A 128 6.50 19.90 0.82
C ALA A 128 6.27 18.57 1.55
N GLY A 129 5.01 18.33 1.95
CA GLY A 129 4.66 17.06 2.58
C GLY A 129 4.95 15.88 1.66
N SER A 130 5.14 14.71 2.25
CA SER A 130 5.32 13.47 1.51
C SER A 130 4.50 12.37 2.15
N MET A 131 4.47 11.22 1.52
CA MET A 131 3.95 9.98 2.08
C MET A 131 5.01 8.90 1.93
N VAL A 132 5.05 7.99 2.88
CA VAL A 132 5.88 6.80 2.81
C VAL A 132 5.04 5.60 3.15
N GLY A 133 5.41 4.44 2.62
CA GLY A 133 4.72 3.22 2.98
C GLY A 133 5.43 1.99 2.47
N VAL A 134 4.78 0.86 2.71
CA VAL A 134 5.21 -0.47 2.29
C VAL A 134 4.06 -1.17 1.58
N PHE A 135 4.36 -1.78 0.44
CA PHE A 135 3.50 -2.77 -0.18
C PHE A 135 3.90 -4.17 0.29
N LEU A 136 2.90 -5.01 0.56
CA LEU A 136 3.07 -6.43 0.84
C LEU A 136 2.27 -7.23 -0.19
N PHE A 137 2.96 -8.08 -0.94
CA PHE A 137 2.38 -8.97 -1.94
C PHE A 137 2.55 -10.42 -1.48
N PRO A 138 1.49 -11.09 -1.01
CA PRO A 138 1.56 -12.51 -0.67
C PRO A 138 2.01 -13.36 -1.85
N ARG A 139 2.79 -14.41 -1.63
CA ARG A 139 3.31 -15.31 -2.68
C ARG A 139 2.27 -16.34 -3.15
N PHE A 140 1.03 -15.91 -3.39
CA PHE A 140 -0.01 -16.70 -4.04
C PHE A 140 -0.85 -15.81 -4.96
N LYS A 141 -1.49 -16.44 -5.96
CA LYS A 141 -2.41 -15.78 -6.90
C LYS A 141 -3.83 -16.27 -6.68
N LEU A 142 -4.80 -15.44 -6.99
CA LEU A 142 -6.21 -15.81 -7.09
C LEU A 142 -6.52 -16.20 -8.53
N GLU A 143 -7.28 -17.28 -8.70
CA GLU A 143 -7.68 -17.80 -10.00
C GLU A 143 -8.65 -16.84 -10.72
N PRO A 144 -8.64 -16.79 -12.06
CA PRO A 144 -9.64 -16.07 -12.83
C PRO A 144 -11.04 -16.59 -12.47
N GLY A 145 -11.91 -15.72 -11.95
CA GLY A 145 -13.28 -16.09 -11.57
C GLY A 145 -13.43 -16.75 -10.20
N SER A 146 -12.35 -16.94 -9.41
CA SER A 146 -12.51 -17.31 -8.01
C SER A 146 -13.14 -16.14 -7.25
N GLN A 147 -14.44 -16.25 -6.95
CA GLN A 147 -15.02 -15.45 -5.88
C GLN A 147 -14.25 -15.82 -4.60
N LEU A 148 -13.66 -14.82 -3.92
CA LEU A 148 -13.01 -15.00 -2.62
C LEU A 148 -13.94 -15.84 -1.73
N ALA A 149 -13.54 -17.09 -1.48
CA ALA A 149 -14.38 -18.17 -0.96
C ALA A 149 -15.42 -17.67 0.04
N THR A 150 -16.69 -17.87 -0.29
CA THR A 150 -17.82 -17.66 0.63
C THR A 150 -17.82 -18.84 1.58
N ARG A 151 -17.21 -18.68 2.76
CA ARG A 151 -17.45 -19.63 3.85
C ARG A 151 -18.91 -19.45 4.27
N GLN A 152 -19.69 -20.51 4.08
CA GLN A 152 -21.00 -20.73 4.69
C GLN A 152 -20.86 -20.84 6.20
#